data_AF-A0A1M6J8X8-F1
#
_entry.id   AF-A0A1M6J8X8-F1
#
_cell.length_a   1.000
_cell.length_b   1.000
_cell.length_c   1.000
_cell.angle_alpha   90.00
_cell.angle_beta   90.00
_cell.angle_gamma   90.00
#
_symmetry.space_group_name_H-M   'P 1'
#
loop_
_entity.id
_entity.type
_entity.pdbx_description
1 polymer ?
#
loop_
_entity_poly.entity_id
_entity_poly.type
_entity_poly.pdbx_seq_one_letter_code
_entity_poly.pdbx_strand_id
1 'polypeptide(L)'
;MGGPPFNVPQGVVSLLFLSYLIGTWTSTVAGRLAERHRRRRVLISSALLMLAGAAGTLIVWLPAIVVSLLLFTGGFFAAHSVANGWVPIRARTGSAQASSLYTLFYYVGSSVFGYLIGMLLNAAGWSAAVGGIAALIAVAVASAMLLLRPDPKSRPAR
;
A
#
# COMPACT_ATOMS: atom_id res chain seq x y z
N MET A 1 -20.92 -3.84 -8.11
CA MET A 1 -21.37 -2.45 -7.89
C MET A 1 -22.55 -2.02 -8.78
N GLY A 2 -22.71 -2.56 -10.00
CA GLY A 2 -23.86 -2.26 -10.87
C GLY A 2 -25.16 -3.03 -10.58
N GLY A 3 -25.21 -3.81 -9.50
CA GLY A 3 -26.42 -4.45 -8.99
C GLY A 3 -26.61 -4.15 -7.49
N PRO A 4 -27.64 -4.70 -6.84
CA PRO A 4 -27.84 -4.55 -5.40
C PRO A 4 -26.57 -4.89 -4.62
N PRO A 5 -26.23 -4.17 -3.53
CA PRO A 5 -26.99 -3.11 -2.86
C PRO A 5 -26.72 -1.67 -3.37
N PHE A 6 -25.82 -1.48 -4.34
CA PHE A 6 -25.34 -0.12 -4.69
C PHE A 6 -25.94 0.46 -5.99
N ASN A 7 -26.38 -0.37 -6.95
CA ASN A 7 -27.02 0.06 -8.21
C ASN A 7 -26.34 1.27 -8.89
N VAL A 8 -25.01 1.32 -8.86
CA VAL A 8 -24.25 2.48 -9.36
C VAL A 8 -24.02 2.33 -10.87
N PRO A 9 -24.30 3.36 -11.68
CA PRO A 9 -23.97 3.35 -13.09
C PRO A 9 -22.47 3.09 -13.31
N GLN A 10 -22.13 2.24 -14.28
CA GLN A 10 -20.75 1.82 -14.51
C GLN A 10 -19.79 2.99 -14.80
N GLY A 11 -20.27 4.07 -15.41
CA GLY A 11 -19.50 5.31 -15.62
C GLY A 11 -19.05 5.98 -14.31
N VAL A 12 -19.85 5.90 -13.25
CA VAL A 12 -19.49 6.44 -11.92
C VAL A 12 -18.51 5.52 -11.20
N VAL A 13 -18.59 4.20 -11.42
CA VAL A 13 -17.58 3.25 -10.92
C VAL A 13 -16.22 3.54 -11.54
N SER A 14 -16.17 3.97 -12.81
CA SER A 14 -14.92 4.37 -13.46
C SER A 14 -14.28 5.61 -12.84
N LEU A 15 -15.03 6.47 -12.15
CA LEU A 15 -14.45 7.60 -11.40
C LEU A 15 -13.59 7.13 -10.22
N LEU A 16 -13.72 5.87 -9.78
CA LEU A 16 -12.80 5.28 -8.80
C LEU A 16 -11.37 5.21 -9.33
N PHE A 17 -11.15 5.19 -10.66
CA PHE A 17 -9.80 5.30 -11.21
C PHE A 17 -9.15 6.66 -10.93
N LEU A 18 -9.93 7.71 -10.65
CA LEU A 18 -9.37 8.99 -10.21
C LEU A 18 -8.69 8.88 -8.84
N SER A 19 -9.00 7.85 -8.04
CA SER A 19 -8.27 7.58 -6.81
C SER A 19 -6.78 7.30 -7.04
N TYR A 20 -6.37 6.89 -8.24
CA TYR A 20 -4.95 6.75 -8.58
C TYR A 20 -4.23 8.10 -8.64
N LEU A 21 -4.91 9.22 -8.91
CA LEU A 21 -4.29 10.55 -8.91
C LEU A 21 -3.79 10.97 -7.52
N ILE A 22 -4.39 10.43 -6.44
CA ILE A 22 -3.90 10.68 -5.08
C ILE A 22 -2.51 10.09 -4.87
N GLY A 23 -2.12 9.11 -5.68
CA GLY A 23 -0.83 8.43 -5.63
C GLY A 23 0.36 9.37 -5.80
N THR A 24 0.27 10.34 -6.71
CA THR A 24 1.36 11.31 -6.95
C THR A 24 1.58 12.21 -5.73
N TRP A 25 0.49 12.72 -5.16
CA TRP A 25 0.57 13.56 -3.96
C TRP A 25 1.12 12.76 -2.77
N THR A 26 0.52 11.61 -2.49
CA THR A 26 0.88 10.77 -1.34
C THR A 26 2.32 10.27 -1.44
N SER A 27 2.79 9.90 -2.64
CA SER A 27 4.19 9.52 -2.87
C SER A 27 5.16 10.66 -2.52
N THR A 28 4.85 11.89 -2.97
CA THR A 28 5.69 13.08 -2.72
C THR A 28 5.73 13.43 -1.23
N VAL A 29 4.57 13.42 -0.57
CA VAL A 29 4.47 13.69 0.88
C VAL A 29 5.18 12.61 1.69
N ALA A 30 5.01 11.35 1.34
CA ALA A 30 5.66 10.23 2.02
C ALA A 30 7.19 10.30 1.88
N GLY A 31 7.71 10.67 0.71
CA GLY A 31 9.14 10.90 0.49
C GLY A 31 9.70 11.98 1.43
N ARG A 32 9.07 13.17 1.45
CA ARG A 32 9.45 14.26 2.36
C ARG A 32 9.34 13.85 3.83
N LEU A 33 8.30 13.09 4.19
CA LEU A 33 8.10 12.62 5.55
C LEU A 33 9.18 11.59 5.94
N ALA A 34 9.61 10.74 5.00
CA ALA A 34 10.65 9.73 5.19
C ALA A 34 12.07 10.32 5.25
N GLU A 35 12.28 11.54 4.76
CA GLU A 35 13.51 12.32 4.97
C GLU A 35 13.53 12.97 6.36
N ARG A 36 12.39 13.52 6.80
CA ARG A 36 12.27 14.22 8.09
C ARG A 36 12.06 13.29 9.29
N HIS A 37 11.42 12.15 9.08
CA HIS A 37 11.11 11.14 10.09
C HIS A 37 11.82 9.83 9.76
N ARG A 38 11.80 8.88 10.70
CA ARG A 38 12.38 7.54 10.45
C ARG A 38 11.57 6.84 9.36
N ARG A 39 12.23 6.43 8.27
CA ARG A 39 11.63 5.70 7.13
C ARG A 39 10.78 4.51 7.56
N ARG A 40 11.24 3.74 8.56
CA ARG A 40 10.46 2.64 9.18
C ARG A 40 9.10 3.09 9.70
N ARG A 41 9.02 4.24 10.39
CA ARG A 41 7.75 4.73 10.95
C ARG A 41 6.79 5.12 9.84
N VAL A 42 7.28 5.81 8.81
CA VAL A 42 6.47 6.19 7.64
C VAL A 42 5.95 4.96 6.92
N LEU A 43 6.80 3.95 6.70
CA LEU A 43 6.41 2.69 6.07
C LEU A 43 5.31 1.97 6.87
N ILE A 44 5.46 1.86 8.19
CA ILE A 44 4.45 1.22 9.05
C ILE A 44 3.15 2.05 9.08
N SER A 45 3.22 3.37 9.19
CA SER A 45 2.01 4.21 9.17
C SER A 45 1.25 4.11 7.84
N SER A 46 1.98 4.06 6.72
CA SER A 46 1.38 3.87 5.40
C SER A 46 0.71 2.49 5.29
N ALA A 47 1.35 1.44 5.81
CA ALA A 47 0.77 0.09 5.86
C ALA A 47 -0.50 0.03 6.74
N LEU A 48 -0.52 0.72 7.89
CA LEU A 48 -1.72 0.82 8.72
C LEU A 48 -2.84 1.61 8.04
N LEU A 49 -2.50 2.65 7.26
CA LEU A 49 -3.46 3.39 6.44
C LEU A 49 -4.07 2.49 5.36
N MET A 50 -3.26 1.65 4.71
CA MET A 50 -3.75 0.63 3.79
C MET A 50 -4.70 -0.34 4.48
N LEU A 51 -4.34 -0.82 5.68
CA LEU A 51 -5.18 -1.75 6.42
C LEU A 51 -6.55 -1.15 6.77
N ALA A 52 -6.57 0.12 7.22
CA ALA A 52 -7.78 0.85 7.51
C ALA A 52 -8.65 1.05 6.25
N GLY A 53 -8.02 1.41 5.12
CA GLY A 53 -8.70 1.50 3.82
C GLY A 53 -9.30 0.16 3.39
N ALA A 54 -8.55 -0.94 3.49
CA ALA A 54 -9.05 -2.27 3.15
C ALA A 54 -10.26 -2.67 4.02
N ALA A 55 -10.17 -2.49 5.34
CA ALA A 55 -11.26 -2.77 6.27
C ALA A 55 -12.50 -1.90 5.99
N GLY A 56 -12.32 -0.62 5.66
CA GLY A 56 -13.40 0.30 5.34
C GLY A 56 -14.20 -0.10 4.09
N THR A 57 -13.62 -0.89 3.17
CA THR A 57 -14.36 -1.42 2.02
C THR A 57 -15.45 -2.45 2.39
N LEU A 58 -15.46 -2.95 3.63
CA LEU A 58 -16.52 -3.82 4.14
C LEU A 58 -17.79 -3.06 4.52
N ILE A 59 -17.71 -1.72 4.62
CA ILE A 59 -18.85 -0.87 4.93
C ILE A 59 -19.77 -0.81 3.70
N VAL A 60 -21.04 -1.17 3.89
CA VAL A 60 -22.05 -1.15 2.82
C VAL A 60 -22.59 0.28 2.60
N TRP A 61 -21.70 1.23 2.33
CA TRP A 61 -22.03 2.63 2.05
C TRP A 61 -21.08 3.21 1.00
N LEU A 62 -21.63 3.67 -0.13
CA LEU A 62 -20.83 4.04 -1.30
C LEU A 62 -19.78 5.13 -1.02
N PRO A 63 -20.10 6.25 -0.34
CA PRO A 63 -19.08 7.24 0.04
C PRO A 63 -17.98 6.66 0.91
N ALA A 64 -18.30 5.76 1.84
CA ALA A 64 -17.29 5.08 2.66
C ALA A 64 -16.36 4.22 1.82
N ILE A 65 -16.88 3.52 0.80
CA ILE A 65 -16.05 2.73 -0.12
C ILE A 65 -15.10 3.64 -0.92
N VAL A 66 -15.59 4.78 -1.42
CA VAL A 66 -14.76 5.75 -2.16
C VAL A 66 -13.62 6.27 -1.27
N VAL A 67 -13.93 6.70 -0.05
CA VAL A 67 -12.93 7.17 0.92
C VAL A 67 -11.94 6.05 1.27
N SER A 68 -12.44 4.85 1.50
CA SER A 68 -11.64 3.66 1.81
C SER A 68 -10.65 3.32 0.69
N LEU A 69 -11.09 3.41 -0.57
CA LEU A 69 -10.23 3.23 -1.73
C LEU A 69 -9.14 4.30 -1.80
N LEU A 70 -9.47 5.57 -1.56
CA LEU A 70 -8.48 6.66 -1.53
C LEU A 70 -7.43 6.47 -0.41
N LEU A 71 -7.87 6.00 0.76
CA LEU A 71 -6.96 5.69 1.87
C LEU A 71 -6.06 4.49 1.53
N PHE A 72 -6.64 3.44 0.95
CA PHE A 72 -5.90 2.25 0.53
C PHE A 72 -4.86 2.57 -0.54
N THR A 73 -5.26 3.27 -1.61
CA THR A 73 -4.35 3.64 -2.70
C THR A 73 -3.29 4.62 -2.22
N GLY A 74 -3.69 5.64 -1.44
CA GLY A 74 -2.75 6.60 -0.87
C GLY A 74 -1.73 5.96 0.06
N GLY A 75 -2.16 5.03 0.93
CA GLY A 75 -1.28 4.23 1.77
C GLY A 75 -0.32 3.35 0.97
N PHE A 76 -0.81 2.71 -0.10
CA PHE A 76 0.00 1.88 -0.99
C PHE A 76 1.10 2.70 -1.68
N PHE A 77 0.75 3.81 -2.31
CA PHE A 77 1.71 4.68 -2.99
C PHE A 77 2.73 5.25 -2.01
N ALA A 78 2.30 5.65 -0.82
CA ALA A 78 3.19 6.11 0.24
C ALA A 78 4.14 5.01 0.74
N ALA A 79 3.66 3.78 0.93
CA ALA A 79 4.51 2.66 1.34
C ALA A 79 5.51 2.27 0.23
N HIS A 80 5.04 2.17 -1.01
CA HIS A 80 5.84 1.80 -2.17
C HIS A 80 6.93 2.83 -2.46
N SER A 81 6.62 4.13 -2.41
CA SER A 81 7.62 5.18 -2.64
C SER A 81 8.73 5.16 -1.59
N VAL A 82 8.36 4.98 -0.31
CA VAL A 82 9.32 4.89 0.79
C VAL A 82 10.17 3.63 0.68
N ALA A 83 9.57 2.48 0.39
CA ALA A 83 10.31 1.23 0.22
C ALA A 83 11.28 1.30 -0.97
N ASN A 84 10.77 1.69 -2.16
CA ASN A 84 11.57 1.82 -3.38
C ASN A 84 12.76 2.78 -3.18
N GLY A 85 12.52 3.94 -2.55
CA GLY A 85 13.58 4.90 -2.26
C GLY A 85 14.53 4.49 -1.12
N TRP A 86 14.21 3.46 -0.33
CA TRP A 86 15.02 3.02 0.82
C TRP A 86 15.88 1.79 0.52
N VAL A 87 15.44 0.91 -0.38
CA VAL A 87 16.19 -0.27 -0.80
C VAL A 87 17.61 0.05 -1.30
N PRO A 88 17.83 0.95 -2.27
CA PRO A 88 19.19 1.24 -2.76
C PRO A 88 20.09 1.91 -1.72
N ILE A 89 19.51 2.64 -0.76
CA ILE A 89 20.25 3.29 0.33
C ILE A 89 20.73 2.26 1.37
N ARG A 90 19.99 1.16 1.56
CA ARG A 90 20.38 0.07 2.45
C ARG A 90 21.39 -0.91 1.82
N ALA A 91 21.55 -0.88 0.50
CA ALA A 91 22.52 -1.73 -0.17
C ALA A 91 23.95 -1.27 0.19
N ARG A 92 24.75 -2.18 0.78
CA ARG A 92 26.17 -1.89 1.06
C ARG A 92 27.00 -1.84 -0.23
N THR A 93 26.62 -2.65 -1.21
CA THR A 93 27.20 -2.73 -2.55
C THR A 93 26.06 -2.97 -3.55
N GLY A 94 26.21 -2.49 -4.79
CA GLY A 94 25.26 -2.76 -5.86
C GLY A 94 23.87 -2.15 -5.67
N SER A 95 23.80 -0.83 -5.46
CA SER A 95 22.53 -0.10 -5.30
C SER A 95 21.60 -0.25 -6.50
N ALA A 96 22.15 -0.27 -7.73
CA ALA A 96 21.39 -0.50 -8.95
C ALA A 96 20.76 -1.90 -8.97
N GLN A 97 21.52 -2.94 -8.62
CA GLN A 97 21.04 -4.32 -8.53
C GLN A 97 19.96 -4.46 -7.45
N ALA A 98 20.12 -3.80 -6.31
CA ALA A 98 19.12 -3.81 -5.24
C ALA A 98 17.77 -3.21 -5.71
N SER A 99 17.80 -2.09 -6.44
CA SER A 99 16.59 -1.49 -7.04
C SER A 99 15.94 -2.40 -8.09
N SER A 100 16.74 -3.06 -8.92
CA SER A 100 16.23 -4.03 -9.90
C SER A 100 15.58 -5.24 -9.23
N LEU A 101 16.20 -5.78 -8.17
CA LEU A 101 15.62 -6.88 -7.39
C LEU A 101 14.32 -6.47 -6.69
N TYR A 102 14.26 -5.26 -6.13
CA TYR A 102 13.00 -4.75 -5.55
C TYR A 102 11.89 -4.70 -6.59
N THR A 103 12.18 -4.17 -7.78
CA THR A 103 11.22 -4.12 -8.88
C THR A 103 10.79 -5.53 -9.33
N LEU A 104 11.74 -6.47 -9.44
CA LEU A 104 11.46 -7.86 -9.77
C LEU A 104 10.52 -8.50 -8.74
N PHE A 105 10.85 -8.41 -7.45
CA PHE A 105 10.01 -8.96 -6.38
C PHE A 105 8.66 -8.26 -6.28
N TYR A 106 8.59 -6.96 -6.57
CA TYR A 106 7.34 -6.23 -6.64
C TYR A 106 6.41 -6.81 -7.70
N TYR A 107 6.91 -7.06 -8.92
CA TYR A 107 6.10 -7.65 -9.99
C TYR A 107 5.75 -9.11 -9.72
N VAL A 108 6.73 -9.93 -9.33
CA VAL A 108 6.49 -11.35 -9.00
C VAL A 108 5.48 -11.49 -7.87
N GLY A 109 5.66 -10.73 -6.79
CA GLY A 109 4.73 -10.71 -5.66
C GLY A 109 3.34 -10.24 -6.08
N SER A 110 3.23 -9.18 -6.88
CA SER A 110 1.95 -8.69 -7.38
C SER A 110 1.22 -9.73 -8.23
N SER A 111 1.94 -10.48 -9.08
CA SER A 111 1.35 -11.57 -9.87
C SER A 111 0.87 -12.72 -9.00
N VAL A 112 1.71 -13.23 -8.09
CA VAL A 112 1.39 -14.38 -7.23
C VAL A 112 0.25 -14.03 -6.27
N PHE A 113 0.38 -12.95 -5.52
CA PHE A 113 -0.64 -12.56 -4.54
C PHE A 113 -1.89 -11.98 -5.20
N GLY A 114 -1.77 -11.32 -6.35
CA GLY A 114 -2.94 -10.91 -7.15
C GLY A 114 -3.78 -12.12 -7.56
N TYR A 115 -3.14 -13.19 -8.03
CA TYR A 115 -3.82 -14.45 -8.35
C TYR A 115 -4.47 -15.10 -7.12
N LEU A 116 -3.71 -15.25 -6.01
CA LEU A 116 -4.22 -15.87 -4.78
C LEU A 116 -5.39 -15.10 -4.15
N ILE A 117 -5.30 -13.77 -4.05
CA ILE A 117 -6.40 -12.93 -3.57
C ILE A 117 -7.60 -13.00 -4.53
N GLY A 118 -7.36 -13.08 -5.84
CA GLY A 118 -8.41 -13.34 -6.83
C GLY A 118 -9.11 -14.68 -6.62
N MET A 119 -8.38 -15.75 -6.26
CA MET A 119 -8.99 -17.02 -5.90
C MET A 119 -9.84 -16.91 -4.63
N LEU A 120 -9.35 -16.23 -3.59
CA LEU A 120 -10.14 -15.98 -2.37
C LEU A 120 -11.43 -15.20 -2.67
N LEU A 121 -11.36 -14.19 -3.53
CA LEU A 121 -12.52 -13.43 -3.97
C LEU A 121 -13.56 -14.31 -4.66
N ASN A 122 -13.12 -15.16 -5.60
CA ASN A 122 -14.02 -16.05 -6.33
C ASN A 122 -14.62 -17.15 -5.44
N ALA A 123 -13.84 -17.69 -4.50
CA ALA A 123 -14.27 -18.81 -3.67
C ALA A 123 -15.11 -18.40 -2.45
N ALA A 124 -14.80 -17.26 -1.82
CA ALA A 124 -15.38 -16.86 -0.54
C ALA A 124 -15.79 -15.37 -0.48
N GLY A 125 -15.76 -14.67 -1.62
CA GLY A 125 -16.25 -13.30 -1.74
C GLY A 125 -15.31 -12.23 -1.22
N TRP A 126 -15.84 -11.00 -1.16
CA TRP A 126 -15.06 -9.80 -0.87
C TRP A 126 -14.40 -9.82 0.51
N SER A 127 -15.11 -10.28 1.53
CA SER A 127 -14.58 -10.35 2.90
C SER A 127 -13.33 -11.22 3.00
N ALA A 128 -13.29 -12.34 2.28
CA ALA A 128 -12.12 -13.21 2.23
C ALA A 128 -10.94 -12.55 1.51
N ALA A 129 -11.19 -11.81 0.43
CA ALA A 129 -10.17 -11.04 -0.26
C ALA A 129 -9.57 -9.94 0.65
N VAL A 130 -10.42 -9.21 1.39
CA VAL A 130 -9.98 -8.21 2.39
C VAL A 130 -9.17 -8.87 3.50
N GLY A 131 -9.59 -10.03 4.00
CA GLY A 131 -8.83 -10.81 5.00
C GLY A 131 -7.44 -11.23 4.51
N GLY A 132 -7.34 -11.69 3.25
CA GLY A 132 -6.05 -12.03 2.64
C GLY A 132 -5.14 -10.82 2.47
N ILE A 133 -5.68 -9.68 2.02
CA ILE A 133 -4.94 -8.41 1.92
C ILE A 133 -4.45 -7.97 3.31
N ALA A 134 -5.32 -8.03 4.32
CA ALA A 134 -4.98 -7.68 5.69
C ALA A 134 -3.85 -8.56 6.24
N ALA A 135 -3.87 -9.87 5.96
CA ALA A 135 -2.81 -10.79 6.34
C ALA A 135 -1.47 -10.43 5.67
N LEU A 136 -1.46 -10.11 4.38
CA LEU A 136 -0.24 -9.66 3.68
C LEU A 136 0.31 -8.36 4.27
N ILE A 137 -0.56 -7.40 4.58
CA ILE A 137 -0.16 -6.16 5.25
C ILE A 137 0.43 -6.46 6.64
N ALA A 138 -0.19 -7.35 7.41
CA ALA A 138 0.31 -7.76 8.72
C ALA A 138 1.71 -8.40 8.63
N VAL A 139 1.94 -9.27 7.64
CA VAL A 139 3.26 -9.86 7.36
C VAL A 139 4.28 -8.79 6.99
N ALA A 140 3.89 -7.81 6.16
CA ALA A 140 4.77 -6.69 5.81
C ALA A 140 5.14 -5.84 7.03
N VAL A 141 4.17 -5.52 7.89
CA VAL A 141 4.39 -4.77 9.13
C VAL A 141 5.28 -5.55 10.10
N ALA A 142 5.01 -6.84 10.30
CA ALA A 142 5.83 -7.71 11.15
C ALA A 142 7.28 -7.79 10.63
N SER A 143 7.46 -7.98 9.33
CA SER A 143 8.78 -7.99 8.68
C SER A 143 9.50 -6.66 8.85
N ALA A 144 8.80 -5.54 8.67
CA ALA A 144 9.34 -4.20 8.90
C ALA A 144 9.69 -3.95 10.38
N MET A 145 8.99 -4.60 11.31
CA MET A 145 9.28 -4.47 12.73
C MET A 145 10.48 -5.30 13.18
N LEU A 146 10.61 -6.51 12.65
CA LEU A 146 11.64 -7.48 13.04
C LEU A 146 12.97 -7.24 12.31
N LEU A 147 12.93 -6.91 11.01
CA LEU A 147 14.11 -6.89 10.15
C LEU A 147 14.69 -5.48 9.97
N LEU A 148 13.85 -4.44 10.02
CA LEU A 148 14.32 -3.07 9.79
C LEU A 148 14.70 -2.43 11.13
N ARG A 149 16.01 -2.28 11.36
CA ARG A 149 16.49 -1.47 12.48
C ARG A 149 16.05 0.00 12.30
N PRO A 150 15.66 0.70 13.37
CA PRO A 150 15.36 2.13 13.30
C PRO A 150 16.60 2.92 12.87
N ASP A 151 16.57 3.57 11.70
CA ASP A 151 17.67 4.45 11.28
C ASP A 151 17.92 5.53 12.34
N PRO A 152 19.18 5.86 12.69
CA PRO A 152 19.50 6.96 13.58
C PRO A 152 18.81 8.25 13.11
N LYS A 153 18.30 9.08 14.03
CA LYS A 153 17.72 10.38 13.64
C LYS A 153 18.79 11.17 12.90
N SER A 154 18.52 11.59 11.67
CA SER A 154 19.33 12.56 10.94
C SER A 154 19.50 13.79 11.85
N ARG A 155 20.74 14.12 12.22
CA ARG A 155 21.03 15.39 12.91
C ARG A 155 20.59 16.53 11.98
N PRO A 156 19.89 17.56 12.48
CA PRO A 156 19.60 18.73 11.67
C PRO A 156 20.92 19.34 11.21
N ALA A 157 21.02 19.64 9.91
CA ALA A 157 22.13 20.44 9.39
C ALA A 157 22.12 21.80 10.11
N ARG A 158 23.23 22.12 10.76
CA ARG A 158 23.49 23.45 11.32
C ARG A 158 23.97 24.38 10.22
#